data_AF-A0A944PFN9-F1
#
_entry.id   AF-A0A944PFN9-F1
#
_cell.length_a   1.000
_cell.length_b   1.000
_cell.length_c   1.000
_cell.angle_alpha   90.00
_cell.angle_beta   90.00
_cell.angle_gamma   90.00
#
_symmetry.space_group_name_H-M   'P 1'
#
loop_
_entity.id
_entity.type
_entity.pdbx_description
1 polymer ?
#
loop_
_entity_poly.entity_id
_entity_poly.type
_entity_poly.pdbx_seq_one_letter_code
_entity_poly.pdbx_strand_id
1 'polypeptide(L)'
;MKADDPRMAVVACELARLSYEGGGNGLEVAEQWITAHVSAVLAVQKGRAQNPLAFPGFGDGTPEETARRIVARLLDAGWRPPDTECLEVAP
;
A
#
# COMPACT_ATOMS: atom_id res chain seq x y z
N MET A 1 8.06 -9.15 -7.24
CA MET A 1 8.50 -9.30 -8.65
C MET A 1 9.97 -8.93 -8.69
N LYS A 2 10.81 -9.63 -9.47
CA LYS A 2 12.24 -9.32 -9.63
C LYS A 2 12.48 -8.56 -10.95
N ALA A 3 13.64 -7.92 -11.11
CA ALA A 3 14.00 -7.16 -12.32
C ALA A 3 13.91 -7.98 -13.62
N ASP A 4 14.20 -9.28 -13.54
CA ASP A 4 14.22 -10.24 -14.66
C ASP A 4 12.87 -10.92 -14.89
N ASP A 5 11.83 -10.57 -14.12
CA ASP A 5 10.51 -11.15 -14.26
C ASP A 5 9.85 -10.70 -15.59
N PRO A 6 9.36 -11.62 -16.45
CA PRO A 6 8.73 -11.27 -17.72
C PRO A 6 7.54 -10.30 -17.58
N ARG A 7 6.92 -10.24 -16.40
CA ARG A 7 5.82 -9.32 -16.08
C ARG A 7 6.28 -7.87 -15.95
N MET A 8 7.58 -7.59 -15.89
CA MET A 8 8.13 -6.23 -15.89
C MET A 8 7.76 -5.43 -17.15
N ALA A 9 7.58 -6.12 -18.29
CA ALA A 9 7.21 -5.49 -19.56
C ALA A 9 5.83 -4.79 -19.55
N VAL A 10 4.97 -5.13 -18.58
CA VAL A 10 3.61 -4.56 -18.45
C VAL A 10 3.46 -3.62 -17.25
N VAL A 11 4.53 -3.35 -16.50
CA VAL A 11 4.51 -2.42 -15.36
C VAL A 11 4.50 -0.98 -15.87
N ALA A 12 3.32 -0.36 -15.90
CA ALA A 12 3.16 1.03 -16.36
C ALA A 12 3.65 2.09 -15.38
N CYS A 13 3.81 1.74 -14.09
CA CYS A 13 4.28 2.67 -13.06
C CYS A 13 5.81 2.77 -13.05
N GLU A 14 6.33 3.92 -13.46
CA GLU A 14 7.77 4.17 -13.54
C GLU A 14 8.49 4.01 -12.20
N LEU A 15 7.84 4.42 -11.11
CA LEU A 15 8.39 4.31 -9.75
C LEU A 15 8.54 2.85 -9.31
N ALA A 16 7.57 2.00 -9.67
CA ALA A 16 7.66 0.57 -9.43
C ALA A 16 8.76 -0.08 -10.28
N ARG A 17 8.90 0.34 -11.54
CA ARG A 17 9.93 -0.16 -12.45
C ARG A 17 11.35 0.14 -11.93
N LEU A 18 11.62 1.37 -11.51
CA LEU A 18 12.92 1.78 -10.94
C LEU A 18 13.26 1.01 -9.66
N SER A 19 12.28 0.78 -8.79
CA SER A 19 12.51 -0.04 -7.58
C SER A 19 12.84 -1.50 -7.92
N TYR A 20 12.18 -2.10 -8.91
CA TYR A 20 12.49 -3.46 -9.35
C TYR A 20 13.88 -3.56 -9.99
N GLU A 21 14.25 -2.61 -10.86
CA GLU A 21 15.57 -2.53 -11.50
C GLU A 21 16.71 -2.35 -10.47
N GLY A 22 16.43 -1.67 -9.34
CA GLY A 22 17.35 -1.53 -8.21
C GLY A 22 17.46 -2.74 -7.28
N GLY A 23 16.84 -3.87 -7.63
CA GLY A 23 16.84 -5.10 -6.82
C GLY A 23 15.77 -5.15 -5.72
N GLY A 24 14.91 -4.13 -5.65
CA GLY A 24 13.77 -4.12 -4.74
C GLY A 24 12.68 -5.08 -5.17
N ASN A 25 11.86 -5.52 -4.21
CA ASN A 25 10.72 -6.38 -4.49
C ASN A 25 9.38 -5.64 -4.29
N GLY A 26 8.28 -6.24 -4.77
CA GLY A 26 6.99 -5.54 -4.85
C GLY A 26 6.45 -5.18 -3.47
N LEU A 27 6.78 -6.01 -2.47
CA LEU A 27 6.38 -5.80 -1.08
C LEU A 27 7.12 -4.62 -0.45
N GLU A 28 8.40 -4.42 -0.76
CA GLU A 28 9.15 -3.25 -0.29
C GLU A 28 8.59 -1.95 -0.88
N VAL A 29 8.21 -1.96 -2.15
CA VAL A 29 7.54 -0.82 -2.80
C VAL A 29 6.17 -0.57 -2.19
N ALA A 30 5.41 -1.63 -1.90
CA ALA A 30 4.14 -1.51 -1.20
C ALA A 30 4.33 -0.96 0.21
N GLU A 31 5.32 -1.44 0.96
CA GLU A 31 5.63 -0.99 2.31
C GLU A 31 5.98 0.51 2.35
N GLN A 32 6.87 0.98 1.45
CA GLN A 32 7.22 2.40 1.36
C GLN A 32 5.97 3.27 1.08
N TRP A 33 5.12 2.82 0.16
CA TRP A 33 3.87 3.51 -0.14
C TRP A 33 2.92 3.52 1.07
N ILE A 34 2.78 2.39 1.76
CA ILE A 34 1.92 2.23 2.94
C ILE A 34 2.38 3.17 4.05
N THR A 35 3.68 3.20 4.35
CA THR A 35 4.25 4.10 5.37
C THR A 35 3.99 5.57 5.04
N ALA A 36 4.19 5.98 3.77
CA ALA A 36 3.88 7.34 3.34
C ALA A 36 2.38 7.65 3.44
N HIS A 37 1.52 6.72 3.05
CA HIS A 37 0.06 6.90 3.11
C HIS A 37 -0.45 7.01 4.54
N VAL A 38 -0.01 6.13 5.46
CA VAL A 38 -0.36 6.19 6.89
C VAL A 38 0.09 7.52 7.50
N SER A 39 1.31 7.96 7.19
CA SER A 39 1.83 9.25 7.67
C SER A 39 0.97 10.42 7.19
N ALA A 40 0.54 10.40 5.93
CA ALA A 40 -0.35 11.41 5.36
C ALA A 40 -1.73 11.41 6.03
N VAL A 41 -2.34 10.23 6.25
CA VAL A 41 -3.63 10.10 6.94
C VAL A 41 -3.55 10.68 8.36
N LEU A 42 -2.49 10.36 9.11
CA LEU A 42 -2.29 10.90 10.46
C LEU A 42 -2.12 12.42 10.45
N ALA A 43 -1.40 12.97 9.46
CA ALA A 43 -1.25 14.42 9.29
C ALA A 43 -2.60 15.10 8.99
N VAL A 44 -3.42 14.51 8.11
CA VAL A 44 -4.76 15.00 7.80
C VAL A 44 -5.68 14.94 9.01
N GLN A 45 -5.70 13.83 9.75
CA GLN A 45 -6.49 13.69 10.97
C GLN A 45 -6.10 14.73 12.02
N LYS A 46 -4.80 14.92 12.25
CA LYS A 46 -4.29 15.96 13.16
C LYS A 46 -4.70 17.36 12.72
N GLY A 47 -4.61 17.67 11.42
CA GLY A 47 -5.05 18.96 10.88
C GLY A 47 -6.55 19.19 11.05
N ARG A 48 -7.36 18.17 10.75
CA ARG A 48 -8.82 18.22 10.86
C ARG A 48 -9.32 18.35 12.30
N ALA A 49 -8.59 17.80 13.27
CA ALA A 49 -8.87 17.99 14.69
C ALA A 49 -8.75 19.47 15.14
N GLN A 50 -7.97 20.29 14.42
CA GLN A 50 -7.78 21.72 14.70
C GLN A 50 -8.65 22.59 13.79
N ASN A 51 -8.75 22.23 12.52
CA ASN A 51 -9.56 22.90 11.51
C ASN A 51 -10.23 21.85 10.62
N PRO A 52 -11.55 21.63 10.74
CA PRO A 52 -12.28 20.63 9.94
C PRO A 52 -12.12 20.77 8.42
N LEU A 53 -11.77 21.96 7.92
CA LEU A 53 -11.56 22.23 6.49
C LEU A 53 -10.11 22.00 6.01
N ALA A 54 -9.22 21.53 6.88
CA ALA A 54 -7.84 21.22 6.50
C ALA A 54 -7.79 20.06 5.48
N PHE A 55 -6.92 20.20 4.48
CA PHE A 55 -6.70 19.21 3.41
C PHE A 55 -7.97 18.83 2.64
N PRO A 56 -8.65 19.80 1.97
CA PRO A 56 -9.93 19.56 1.31
C PRO A 56 -9.87 18.63 0.09
N GLY A 57 -8.68 18.45 -0.49
CA GLY A 57 -8.45 17.51 -1.61
C GLY A 57 -8.03 16.10 -1.16
N PHE A 58 -7.79 15.90 0.14
CA PHE A 58 -7.52 14.58 0.68
C PHE A 58 -8.88 13.96 1.04
N GLY A 59 -9.12 12.71 0.63
CA GLY A 59 -10.38 12.02 0.91
C GLY A 59 -10.73 11.94 2.40
N ASP A 60 -11.80 11.23 2.73
CA ASP A 60 -12.24 11.12 4.13
C ASP A 60 -11.17 10.49 5.01
N GLY A 61 -10.31 9.63 4.44
CA GLY A 61 -9.15 9.10 5.15
C GLY A 61 -9.58 8.25 6.34
N THR A 62 -10.72 7.57 6.20
CA THR A 62 -11.27 6.73 7.26
C THR A 62 -10.39 5.49 7.46
N PRO A 63 -10.45 4.85 8.64
CA PRO A 63 -9.77 3.58 8.86
C PRO A 63 -10.10 2.53 7.80
N GLU A 64 -11.36 2.43 7.39
CA GLU A 64 -11.85 1.44 6.40
C GLU A 64 -11.35 1.75 4.98
N GLU A 65 -11.30 3.02 4.60
CA GLU A 65 -10.72 3.43 3.32
C GLU A 65 -9.21 3.15 3.30
N THR A 66 -8.52 3.52 4.38
CA THR A 66 -7.07 3.31 4.54
C THR A 66 -6.72 1.83 4.50
N ALA A 67 -7.45 0.99 5.24
CA ALA A 67 -7.25 -0.45 5.25
C ALA A 67 -7.43 -1.08 3.86
N ARG A 68 -8.48 -0.70 3.12
CA ARG A 68 -8.70 -1.19 1.75
C ARG A 68 -7.56 -0.81 0.81
N ARG A 69 -7.05 0.43 0.91
CA ARG A 69 -5.90 0.89 0.10
C ARG A 69 -4.61 0.11 0.42
N ILE A 70 -4.34 -0.13 1.71
CA ILE A 70 -3.19 -0.94 2.14
C ILE A 70 -3.28 -2.36 1.58
N VAL A 71 -4.42 -3.03 1.77
CA VAL A 71 -4.61 -4.41 1.29
C VAL A 71 -4.51 -4.48 -0.23
N ALA A 72 -5.15 -3.57 -0.97
CA ALA A 72 -5.02 -3.51 -2.43
C ALA A 72 -3.56 -3.37 -2.86
N ARG A 73 -2.78 -2.51 -2.19
CA ARG A 73 -1.36 -2.31 -2.50
C ARG A 73 -0.52 -3.56 -2.26
N LEU A 74 -0.80 -4.28 -1.18
CA LEU A 74 -0.14 -5.56 -0.88
C LEU A 74 -0.50 -6.62 -1.93
N LEU A 75 -1.78 -6.74 -2.31
CA LEU A 75 -2.24 -7.69 -3.33
C LEU A 75 -1.60 -7.43 -4.70
N ASP A 76 -1.53 -6.16 -5.11
CA ASP A 76 -0.85 -5.71 -6.34
C ASP A 76 0.64 -6.05 -6.32
N ALA A 77 1.28 -5.97 -5.15
CA ALA A 77 2.67 -6.34 -4.93
C ALA A 77 2.92 -7.87 -4.96
N GLY A 78 1.85 -8.66 -5.04
CA GLY A 78 1.91 -10.12 -5.04
C GLY A 78 1.84 -10.74 -3.65
N TRP A 79 1.56 -9.95 -2.61
CA TRP A 79 1.17 -10.52 -1.32
C TRP A 79 -0.09 -11.36 -1.50
N ARG A 80 -0.15 -12.47 -0.79
CA ARG A 80 -1.37 -13.26 -0.64
C ARG A 80 -1.63 -13.36 0.86
N PRO A 81 -2.89 -13.16 1.30
CA PRO A 81 -3.24 -13.50 2.67
C PRO A 81 -2.79 -14.94 2.94
N PRO A 82 -2.23 -15.24 4.11
CA PRO A 82 -2.10 -16.64 4.50
C PRO A 82 -3.48 -17.27 4.35
N ASP A 83 -3.57 -18.35 3.56
CA ASP A 83 -4.83 -19.02 3.27
C ASP A 83 -5.58 -19.26 4.57
N THR A 84 -6.91 -19.15 4.55
CA THR A 84 -7.78 -19.38 5.71
C THR A 84 -7.58 -20.76 6.37
N GLU A 85 -6.82 -21.66 5.74
CA GLU A 85 -6.30 -22.90 6.32
C GLU A 85 -5.36 -22.68 7.52
N CYS A 86 -4.80 -21.47 7.71
CA CYS A 86 -4.07 -21.10 8.93
C CYS A 86 -4.96 -20.51 10.04
N LEU A 87 -6.25 -20.26 9.78
CA LEU A 87 -7.25 -19.84 10.79
C LEU A 87 -8.04 -21.03 11.34
N GLU A 88 -7.95 -22.21 10.72
CA GLU A 88 -8.35 -23.48 11.32
C GLU A 88 -7.16 -24.13 12.04
N VAL A 89 -6.62 -23.45 13.06
CA VAL A 89 -5.86 -24.17 14.10
C VAL A 89 -6.89 -24.78 15.03
N ALA A 90 -7.34 -26.01 14.67
CA ALA A 90 -7.98 -27.11 15.42
C ALA A 90 -8.85 -26.82 16.69
N PRO A 91 -9.91 -27.62 16.97
CA PRO A 91 -10.84 -27.44 18.10
C PRO A 91 -10.18 -27.34 19.49
#